data_AF-A0A1Q4DPS9-F1
#
_entry.id   AF-A0A1Q4DPS9-F1
#
_cell.length_a   1.000
_cell.length_b   1.000
_cell.length_c   1.000
_cell.angle_alpha   90.00
_cell.angle_beta   90.00
_cell.angle_gamma   90.00
#
_symmetry.space_group_name_H-M   'P 1'
#
loop_
_entity.id
_entity.type
_entity.pdbx_description
1 polymer ?
#
loop_
_entity_poly.entity_id
_entity_poly.type
_entity_poly.pdbx_seq_one_letter_code
_entity_poly.pdbx_strand_id
1 'polypeptide(L)'
;MDTAWHIVSDGVAMAFYMLWDTLWALVVGFALSGMVQAFASRRAMHRVLGRLTAGSVTRASLLGAASSSCSYAASALARSLFARSANFTAAMIFMLASTNLNIAIGLVIWLLIGWQFALAQFVGGAIMIALLAVVLPRVLPADLLARVQQRLAATSGTDEDTEVVALRERLRSPGAWADAAGYTVSDLTMLRKELLGGLLIAGFLAGVPSAVWQVLFVPGHGAWSSIENAVLGPFIALVSFVCSVGNVPLAAALWHGGISFGGTIAFIFADLIALPLVLIYRKFYGTKVALRLLGAFWLVMSVAGLATEYLFTAVHLVPATRPVTVVPTGVHWDYTTILNIIALVVFAGIYWLYRSRDRFGGGGGYATDVVCGMQVEKANAPATAEHQGQLLYFCSDRCRERFTTDPAKFATGAQRNPAGGAGSADAAVDPVCGMDVDPQHAAGTAEHAGHSYHFCSTGCRDSFRSDPVRYAPADTGAR
;
A
#
# COMPACT_ATOMS: atom_id res chain seq x y z
N MET A 1 -6.06 -28.13 29.45
CA MET A 1 -5.67 -28.00 28.03
C MET A 1 -6.81 -27.38 27.21
N ASP A 2 -8.06 -27.68 27.55
CA ASP A 2 -9.26 -27.18 26.85
C ASP A 2 -9.39 -25.65 26.86
N THR A 3 -9.13 -24.98 27.99
CA THR A 3 -9.20 -23.50 28.07
C THR A 3 -8.18 -22.79 27.17
N ALA A 4 -6.97 -23.34 27.04
CA ALA A 4 -5.95 -22.78 26.16
C ALA A 4 -6.29 -22.99 24.69
N TRP A 5 -6.89 -24.15 24.36
CA TRP A 5 -7.37 -24.44 23.03
C TRP A 5 -8.51 -23.49 22.61
N HIS A 6 -9.46 -23.21 23.51
CA HIS A 6 -10.53 -22.25 23.27
C HIS A 6 -10.00 -20.83 23.01
N ILE A 7 -9.07 -20.34 23.83
CA ILE A 7 -8.49 -19.00 23.63
C ILE A 7 -7.80 -18.89 22.27
N VAL A 8 -7.06 -19.94 21.86
CA VAL A 8 -6.37 -19.97 20.58
C VAL A 8 -7.36 -20.08 19.41
N SER A 9 -8.38 -20.93 19.52
CA SER A 9 -9.39 -21.07 18.46
C SER A 9 -10.18 -19.79 18.27
N ASP A 10 -10.56 -19.13 19.36
CA ASP A 10 -11.38 -17.92 19.32
C ASP A 10 -10.58 -16.75 18.75
N GLY A 11 -9.31 -16.59 19.16
CA GLY A 11 -8.44 -15.56 18.61
C GLY A 11 -8.20 -15.73 17.11
N VAL A 12 -7.97 -16.96 16.64
CA VAL A 12 -7.79 -17.26 15.21
C VAL A 12 -9.10 -17.08 14.43
N ALA A 13 -10.23 -17.52 14.98
CA ALA A 13 -11.54 -17.32 14.36
C ALA A 13 -11.87 -15.83 14.21
N MET A 14 -11.57 -15.03 15.23
CA MET A 14 -11.78 -13.58 15.18
C MET A 14 -10.86 -12.90 14.15
N ALA A 15 -9.59 -13.32 14.07
CA ALA A 15 -8.69 -12.86 13.02
C ALA A 15 -9.23 -13.20 11.62
N PHE A 16 -9.83 -14.38 11.45
CA PHE A 16 -10.47 -14.77 10.19
C PHE A 16 -11.71 -13.92 9.87
N TYR A 17 -12.58 -13.66 10.84
CA TYR A 17 -13.75 -12.79 10.63
C TYR A 17 -13.33 -11.36 10.24
N MET A 18 -12.30 -10.81 10.90
CA MET A 18 -11.75 -9.52 10.52
C MET A 18 -11.15 -9.53 9.10
N LEU A 19 -10.49 -10.62 8.70
CA LEU A 19 -10.02 -10.79 7.32
C LEU A 19 -11.19 -10.81 6.36
N TRP A 20 -12.24 -11.59 6.67
CA TRP A 20 -13.42 -11.70 5.84
C TRP A 20 -14.08 -10.34 5.64
N ASP A 21 -14.32 -9.59 6.70
CA ASP A 21 -14.99 -8.29 6.62
C ASP A 21 -14.21 -7.24 5.81
N THR A 22 -12.87 -7.38 5.75
CA THR A 22 -11.98 -6.42 5.09
C THR A 22 -11.42 -6.89 3.75
N LEU A 23 -11.68 -8.14 3.34
CA LEU A 23 -11.06 -8.78 2.18
C LEU A 23 -11.32 -8.01 0.88
N TRP A 24 -12.58 -7.68 0.59
CA TRP A 24 -12.92 -6.95 -0.64
C TRP A 24 -12.23 -5.58 -0.70
N ALA A 25 -12.17 -4.85 0.41
CA ALA A 25 -11.53 -3.53 0.49
C ALA A 25 -10.01 -3.62 0.33
N LEU A 26 -9.38 -4.69 0.84
CA LEU A 26 -7.97 -4.99 0.61
C LEU A 26 -7.70 -5.21 -0.88
N VAL A 27 -8.47 -6.09 -1.53
CA VAL A 27 -8.29 -6.39 -2.97
C VAL A 27 -8.46 -5.13 -3.81
N VAL A 28 -9.54 -4.37 -3.60
CA VAL A 28 -9.81 -3.14 -4.36
C VAL A 28 -8.70 -2.13 -4.16
N GLY A 29 -8.30 -1.85 -2.92
CA GLY A 29 -7.29 -0.83 -2.67
C GLY A 29 -5.88 -1.21 -3.18
N PHE A 30 -5.48 -2.48 -3.10
CA PHE A 30 -4.23 -2.94 -3.71
C PHE A 30 -4.29 -2.91 -5.24
N ALA A 31 -5.42 -3.29 -5.84
CA ALA A 31 -5.63 -3.20 -7.28
C ALA A 31 -5.55 -1.74 -7.76
N LEU A 32 -6.18 -0.81 -7.04
CA LEU A 32 -6.07 0.62 -7.30
C LEU A 32 -4.61 1.10 -7.18
N SER A 33 -3.83 0.60 -6.21
CA SER A 33 -2.41 0.93 -6.08
C SER A 33 -1.62 0.51 -7.32
N GLY A 34 -1.86 -0.71 -7.83
CA GLY A 34 -1.24 -1.18 -9.07
C GLY A 34 -1.68 -0.39 -10.30
N MET A 35 -2.96 -0.03 -10.39
CA MET A 35 -3.50 0.81 -11.46
C MET A 35 -2.89 2.21 -11.47
N VAL A 36 -2.75 2.85 -10.31
CA VAL A 36 -2.08 4.16 -10.20
C VAL A 36 -0.61 4.02 -10.63
N GLN A 37 0.07 2.94 -10.22
CA GLN A 37 1.46 2.70 -10.62
C GLN A 37 1.62 2.44 -12.11
N ALA A 38 0.69 1.77 -12.78
CA ALA A 38 0.78 1.48 -14.21
C ALA A 38 0.25 2.62 -15.11
N PHE A 39 -0.84 3.29 -14.71
CA PHE A 39 -1.56 4.20 -15.59
C PHE A 39 -1.34 5.69 -15.27
N ALA A 40 -1.03 6.05 -14.02
CA ALA A 40 -0.86 7.47 -13.67
C ALA A 40 0.52 7.98 -14.10
N SER A 41 0.54 8.94 -15.02
CA SER A 41 1.80 9.61 -15.41
C SER A 41 2.28 10.56 -14.31
N ARG A 42 3.60 10.71 -14.17
CA ARG A 42 4.20 11.63 -13.18
C ARG A 42 3.70 13.07 -13.39
N ARG A 43 3.61 13.52 -14.65
CA ARG A 43 3.12 14.88 -14.99
C ARG A 43 1.65 15.09 -14.64
N ALA A 44 0.78 14.08 -14.81
CA ALA A 44 -0.62 14.18 -14.40
C ALA A 44 -0.71 14.26 -12.87
N MET A 45 0.01 13.39 -12.17
CA MET A 45 0.04 13.38 -10.71
C MET A 45 0.58 14.68 -10.12
N HIS A 46 1.70 15.20 -10.66
CA HIS A 46 2.28 16.47 -10.24
C HIS A 46 1.33 17.65 -10.51
N ARG A 47 0.57 17.65 -11.62
CA ARG A 47 -0.45 18.68 -11.89
C ARG A 47 -1.61 18.64 -10.89
N VAL A 48 -2.04 17.44 -10.49
CA VAL A 48 -3.21 17.29 -9.61
C VAL A 48 -2.83 17.47 -8.13
N LEU A 49 -1.74 16.84 -7.69
CA LEU A 49 -1.35 16.75 -6.28
C LEU A 49 0.08 17.21 -5.99
N GLY A 50 0.84 17.73 -6.97
CA GLY A 50 2.28 18.03 -6.80
C GLY A 50 2.60 19.26 -5.95
N ARG A 51 1.66 20.19 -5.77
CA ARG A 51 1.80 21.34 -4.87
C ARG A 51 0.76 21.27 -3.75
N LEU A 52 1.16 21.65 -2.54
CA LEU A 52 0.24 21.79 -1.42
C LEU A 52 -0.53 23.11 -1.55
N THR A 53 -1.75 23.03 -2.07
CA THR A 53 -2.69 24.15 -2.19
C THR A 53 -4.04 23.73 -1.62
N ALA A 54 -4.94 24.68 -1.32
CA ALA A 54 -6.29 24.36 -0.88
C ALA A 54 -6.99 23.40 -1.87
N GLY A 55 -6.83 23.65 -3.18
CA GLY A 55 -7.38 22.78 -4.22
C GLY A 55 -6.77 21.38 -4.28
N SER A 56 -5.48 21.20 -3.96
CA SER A 56 -4.89 19.86 -3.85
C SER A 56 -5.39 19.11 -2.62
N VAL A 57 -5.56 19.82 -1.49
CA VAL A 57 -6.11 19.27 -0.24
C VAL A 57 -7.53 18.75 -0.50
N THR A 58 -8.41 19.58 -1.06
CA THR A 58 -9.79 19.17 -1.37
C THR A 58 -9.84 17.98 -2.32
N ARG A 59 -9.04 17.98 -3.39
CA ARG A 59 -8.99 16.85 -4.34
C ARG A 59 -8.46 15.58 -3.68
N ALA A 60 -7.40 15.65 -2.88
CA ALA A 60 -6.88 14.52 -2.14
C ALA A 60 -7.92 13.95 -1.17
N SER A 61 -8.65 14.82 -0.45
CA SER A 61 -9.70 14.40 0.47
C SER A 61 -10.88 13.73 -0.23
N LEU A 62 -11.37 14.31 -1.33
CA LEU A 62 -12.49 13.74 -2.08
C LEU A 62 -12.13 12.41 -2.75
N LEU A 63 -10.95 12.34 -3.39
CA LEU A 63 -10.46 11.11 -3.99
C LEU A 63 -10.20 10.03 -2.94
N GLY A 64 -9.66 10.42 -1.79
CA GLY A 64 -9.46 9.52 -0.65
C GLY A 64 -10.79 8.96 -0.17
N ALA A 65 -11.72 9.82 0.22
CA ALA A 65 -13.05 9.42 0.69
C ALA A 65 -13.78 8.53 -0.32
N ALA A 66 -13.72 8.85 -1.62
CA ALA A 66 -14.31 8.03 -2.67
C ALA A 66 -13.66 6.64 -2.81
N SER A 67 -12.35 6.53 -2.56
CA SER A 67 -11.63 5.26 -2.69
C SER A 67 -11.96 4.23 -1.61
N SER A 68 -12.53 4.65 -0.46
CA SER A 68 -12.99 3.80 0.66
C SER A 68 -12.06 2.63 1.02
N SER A 69 -10.75 2.82 0.88
CA SER A 69 -9.76 1.76 1.07
C SER A 69 -9.40 1.59 2.54
N CYS A 70 -9.17 0.36 2.96
CA CYS A 70 -8.67 0.06 4.31
C CYS A 70 -7.29 0.71 4.55
N SER A 71 -6.87 0.86 5.81
CA SER A 71 -5.65 1.56 6.20
C SER A 71 -4.38 1.00 5.54
N TYR A 72 -4.30 -0.33 5.35
CA TYR A 72 -3.20 -0.99 4.63
C TYR A 72 -3.15 -0.58 3.16
N ALA A 73 -4.27 -0.70 2.45
CA ALA A 73 -4.32 -0.37 1.03
C ALA A 73 -4.20 1.14 0.77
N ALA A 74 -4.80 1.97 1.64
CA ALA A 74 -4.63 3.43 1.62
C ALA A 74 -3.15 3.83 1.79
N SER A 75 -2.39 3.12 2.64
CA SER A 75 -0.95 3.38 2.81
C SER A 75 -0.12 3.02 1.57
N ALA A 76 -0.47 1.94 0.88
CA ALA A 76 0.17 1.53 -0.38
C ALA A 76 -0.14 2.54 -1.50
N LEU A 77 -1.40 2.96 -1.61
CA LEU A 77 -1.81 4.03 -2.53
C LEU A 77 -1.10 5.35 -2.24
N ALA A 78 -1.02 5.77 -0.98
CA ALA A 78 -0.33 6.99 -0.61
C ALA A 78 1.18 6.94 -0.96
N ARG A 79 1.82 5.79 -0.77
CA ARG A 79 3.20 5.54 -1.19
C ARG A 79 3.34 5.69 -2.71
N SER A 80 2.44 5.09 -3.50
CA SER A 80 2.52 5.14 -4.96
C SER A 80 2.23 6.55 -5.52
N LEU A 81 1.27 7.27 -4.94
CA LEU A 81 1.04 8.70 -5.25
C LEU A 81 2.30 9.52 -5.01
N PHE A 82 2.95 9.34 -3.86
CA PHE A 82 4.18 10.06 -3.51
C PHE A 82 5.35 9.68 -4.43
N ALA A 83 5.51 8.39 -4.76
CA ALA A 83 6.52 7.92 -5.71
C ALA A 83 6.35 8.54 -7.10
N ARG A 84 5.10 8.79 -7.52
CA ARG A 84 4.73 9.48 -8.77
C ARG A 84 4.72 11.01 -8.65
N SER A 85 5.43 11.58 -7.68
CA SER A 85 5.62 13.03 -7.48
C SER A 85 4.41 13.83 -7.00
N ALA A 86 3.43 13.20 -6.35
CA ALA A 86 2.50 13.93 -5.50
C ALA A 86 3.23 14.58 -4.33
N ASN A 87 2.71 15.70 -3.82
CA ASN A 87 3.17 16.27 -2.57
C ASN A 87 2.90 15.28 -1.42
N PHE A 88 3.89 15.07 -0.56
CA PHE A 88 3.79 14.12 0.56
C PHE A 88 2.57 14.38 1.45
N THR A 89 2.31 15.64 1.79
CA THR A 89 1.17 16.03 2.62
C THR A 89 -0.16 15.75 1.92
N ALA A 90 -0.27 16.03 0.63
CA ALA A 90 -1.46 15.68 -0.14
C ALA A 90 -1.68 14.15 -0.18
N ALA A 91 -0.62 13.35 -0.32
CA ALA A 91 -0.71 11.89 -0.28
C ALA A 91 -1.15 11.37 1.11
N MET A 92 -0.67 11.97 2.21
CA MET A 92 -1.13 11.60 3.56
C MET A 92 -2.57 12.04 3.83
N ILE A 93 -3.00 13.19 3.29
CA ILE A 93 -4.40 13.63 3.34
C ILE A 93 -5.31 12.67 2.57
N PHE A 94 -4.88 12.20 1.40
CA PHE A 94 -5.58 11.15 0.65
C PHE A 94 -5.72 9.88 1.48
N MET A 95 -4.62 9.41 2.09
CA MET A 95 -4.60 8.21 2.95
C MET A 95 -5.58 8.33 4.12
N LEU A 96 -5.56 9.49 4.77
CA LEU A 96 -6.42 9.81 5.90
C LEU A 96 -7.88 9.89 5.50
N ALA A 97 -8.20 10.56 4.39
CA ALA A 97 -9.57 10.64 3.91
C ALA A 97 -10.11 9.28 3.45
N SER A 98 -9.28 8.42 2.88
CA SER A 98 -9.66 7.06 2.49
C SER A 98 -10.12 6.19 3.65
N THR A 99 -9.57 6.41 4.84
CA THR A 99 -9.87 5.61 6.03
C THR A 99 -10.93 6.28 6.89
N ASN A 100 -10.78 7.58 7.13
CA ASN A 100 -11.56 8.31 8.12
C ASN A 100 -12.74 9.10 7.55
N LEU A 101 -12.82 9.34 6.24
CA LEU A 101 -14.01 9.92 5.60
C LEU A 101 -14.81 8.86 4.84
N ASN A 102 -14.62 7.58 5.19
CA ASN A 102 -15.33 6.47 4.57
C ASN A 102 -16.80 6.44 5.02
N ILE A 103 -17.71 6.52 4.05
CA ILE A 103 -19.17 6.51 4.28
C ILE A 103 -19.60 5.20 4.96
N ALA A 104 -18.98 4.06 4.61
CA ALA A 104 -19.32 2.76 5.20
C ALA A 104 -19.05 2.75 6.71
N ILE A 105 -17.88 3.25 7.14
CA ILE A 105 -17.54 3.35 8.57
C ILE A 105 -18.45 4.35 9.26
N GLY A 106 -18.77 5.48 8.62
CA GLY A 106 -19.76 6.43 9.14
C GLY A 106 -21.14 5.79 9.40
N LEU A 107 -21.60 4.93 8.48
CA LEU A 107 -22.86 4.18 8.66
C LEU A 107 -22.77 3.17 9.80
N VAL A 108 -21.66 2.43 9.92
CA VAL A 108 -21.45 1.49 11.04
C VAL A 108 -21.44 2.24 12.38
N ILE A 109 -20.74 3.37 12.47
CA ILE A 109 -20.73 4.22 13.67
C ILE A 109 -22.15 4.70 13.99
N TRP A 110 -22.91 5.15 12.99
CA TRP A 110 -24.30 5.58 13.16
C TRP A 110 -25.11 4.46 13.80
N LEU A 111 -25.04 3.25 13.26
CA LEU A 111 -25.85 2.11 13.72
C LEU A 111 -25.45 1.62 15.12
N LEU A 112 -24.16 1.66 15.48
CA LEU A 112 -23.67 1.09 16.74
C LEU A 112 -23.65 2.08 17.91
N ILE A 113 -23.10 3.28 17.68
CA ILE A 113 -22.83 4.26 18.76
C ILE A 113 -23.76 5.47 18.64
N GLY A 114 -24.33 5.70 17.47
CA GLY A 114 -25.32 6.75 17.21
C GLY A 114 -24.86 7.74 16.13
N TRP A 115 -25.85 8.45 15.59
CA TRP A 115 -25.64 9.40 14.48
C TRP A 115 -24.71 10.57 14.88
N GLN A 116 -24.65 10.94 16.16
CA GLN A 116 -23.76 12.02 16.62
C GLN A 116 -22.29 11.64 16.47
N PHE A 117 -21.92 10.39 16.75
CA PHE A 117 -20.56 9.89 16.51
C PHE A 117 -20.26 9.82 15.02
N ALA A 118 -21.23 9.44 14.19
CA ALA A 118 -21.07 9.45 12.74
C ALA A 118 -20.84 10.88 12.21
N LEU A 119 -21.61 11.87 12.69
CA LEU A 119 -21.39 13.28 12.34
C LEU A 119 -20.02 13.77 12.83
N ALA A 120 -19.64 13.41 14.07
CA ALA A 120 -18.36 13.76 14.66
C ALA A 120 -17.17 13.17 13.89
N GLN A 121 -17.33 11.97 13.32
CA GLN A 121 -16.33 11.37 12.42
C GLN A 121 -16.05 12.28 11.22
N PHE A 122 -17.09 12.78 10.53
CA PHE A 122 -16.90 13.64 9.36
C PHE A 122 -16.39 15.03 9.72
N VAL A 123 -16.92 15.62 10.79
CA VAL A 123 -16.49 16.94 11.27
C VAL A 123 -15.05 16.90 11.77
N GLY A 124 -14.74 15.94 12.65
CA GLY A 124 -13.39 15.75 13.16
C GLY A 124 -12.41 15.32 12.08
N GLY A 125 -12.84 14.52 11.10
CA GLY A 125 -12.05 14.18 9.92
C GLY A 125 -11.68 15.42 9.09
N ALA A 126 -12.61 16.36 8.89
CA ALA A 126 -12.32 17.63 8.22
C ALA A 126 -11.34 18.51 9.03
N ILE A 127 -11.51 18.58 10.35
CA ILE A 127 -10.56 19.26 11.25
C ILE A 127 -9.17 18.60 11.13
N MET A 128 -9.12 17.26 11.13
CA MET A 128 -7.89 16.49 11.04
C MET A 128 -7.15 16.75 9.73
N ILE A 129 -7.86 16.84 8.60
CA ILE A 129 -7.28 17.22 7.30
C ILE A 129 -6.66 18.63 7.36
N ALA A 130 -7.38 19.60 7.93
CA ALA A 130 -6.88 20.97 8.06
C ALA A 130 -5.63 21.04 8.95
N LEU A 131 -5.64 20.36 10.09
CA LEU A 131 -4.49 20.26 10.99
C LEU A 131 -3.31 19.57 10.30
N LEU A 132 -3.54 18.48 9.57
CA LEU A 132 -2.47 17.75 8.89
C LEU A 132 -1.81 18.59 7.79
N ALA A 133 -2.59 19.37 7.05
CA ALA A 133 -2.07 20.30 6.05
C ALA A 133 -1.11 21.35 6.65
N VAL A 134 -1.27 21.67 7.93
CA VAL A 134 -0.45 22.63 8.68
C VAL A 134 0.74 21.95 9.39
N VAL A 135 0.49 20.85 10.09
CA VAL A 135 1.49 20.17 10.94
C VAL A 135 2.55 19.46 10.09
N LEU A 136 2.14 18.75 9.05
CA LEU A 136 3.04 17.83 8.34
C LEU A 136 4.20 18.53 7.61
N PRO A 137 4.00 19.68 6.92
CA PRO A 137 5.10 20.45 6.32
C PRO A 137 6.10 21.01 7.34
N ARG A 138 5.70 21.17 8.61
CA ARG A 138 6.57 21.66 9.69
C ARG A 138 7.38 20.55 10.34
N VAL A 139 6.80 19.36 10.45
CA VAL A 139 7.42 18.21 11.11
C VAL A 139 8.35 17.44 10.14
N LEU A 140 8.04 17.43 8.84
CA LEU A 140 8.80 16.71 7.82
C LEU A 140 9.49 17.69 6.85
N PRO A 141 10.82 17.89 6.99
CA PRO A 141 11.54 18.83 6.17
C PRO A 141 11.71 18.29 4.73
N ALA A 142 11.73 19.22 3.77
CA ALA A 142 11.66 18.90 2.34
C ALA A 142 12.88 18.11 1.84
N ASP A 143 14.06 18.33 2.43
CA ASP A 143 15.30 17.62 2.10
C ASP A 143 15.21 16.12 2.42
N LEU A 144 14.60 15.77 3.56
CA LEU A 144 14.38 14.39 3.96
C LEU A 144 13.40 13.70 3.03
N LEU A 145 12.30 14.38 2.69
CA LEU A 145 11.27 13.86 1.80
C LEU A 145 11.78 13.68 0.36
N ALA A 146 12.60 14.60 -0.14
CA ALA A 146 13.17 14.52 -1.48
C ALA A 146 14.01 13.25 -1.68
N ARG A 147 14.85 12.89 -0.71
CA ARG A 147 15.66 11.64 -0.75
C ARG A 147 14.78 10.39 -0.79
N VAL A 148 13.70 10.38 -0.01
CA VAL A 148 12.75 9.26 0.02
C VAL A 148 12.00 9.17 -1.30
N GLN A 149 11.53 10.30 -1.83
CA GLN A 149 10.82 10.37 -3.10
C GLN A 149 11.69 9.87 -4.26
N GLN A 150 12.96 10.28 -4.33
CA GLN A 150 13.90 9.81 -5.34
C GLN A 150 14.08 8.28 -5.29
N ARG A 151 14.26 7.72 -4.08
CA ARG A 151 14.36 6.26 -3.90
C ARG A 151 13.10 5.52 -4.37
N LEU A 152 11.92 6.05 -4.02
CA LEU A 152 10.64 5.44 -4.42
C LEU A 152 10.36 5.60 -5.93
N ALA A 153 10.79 6.72 -6.52
CA ALA A 153 10.63 6.97 -7.95
C ALA A 153 11.55 6.08 -8.81
N ALA A 154 12.74 5.73 -8.30
CA ALA A 154 13.66 4.79 -8.95
C ALA A 154 13.08 3.36 -9.04
N THR A 155 12.20 2.98 -8.11
CA THR A 155 11.51 1.68 -8.14
C THR A 155 10.19 1.70 -8.91
N SER A 156 9.66 2.87 -9.26
CA SER A 156 8.32 3.01 -9.86
C SER A 156 8.30 3.16 -11.39
N GLY A 157 9.40 2.79 -12.07
CA GLY A 157 9.54 2.85 -13.54
C GLY A 157 9.66 4.27 -14.08
N THR A 158 10.68 4.56 -14.89
CA THR A 158 10.75 5.84 -15.62
C THR A 158 9.62 5.93 -16.64
N ASP A 159 8.75 6.95 -16.53
CA ASP A 159 8.15 7.49 -17.75
C ASP A 159 9.37 8.10 -18.47
N GLU A 160 9.96 7.41 -19.46
CA GLU A 160 10.73 8.14 -20.46
C GLU A 160 9.85 9.28 -20.95
N ASP A 161 10.45 10.45 -21.17
CA ASP A 161 9.79 11.64 -21.70
C ASP A 161 9.33 11.45 -23.16
N THR A 162 8.89 10.24 -23.54
CA THR A 162 8.22 9.96 -24.80
C THR A 162 6.79 10.50 -24.72
N GLU A 163 6.58 11.56 -25.50
CA GLU A 163 5.30 12.19 -25.84
C GLU A 163 4.04 11.39 -25.47
N VAL A 164 3.24 11.99 -24.59
CA VAL A 164 1.76 11.94 -24.55
C VAL A 164 1.12 10.63 -25.06
N VAL A 165 1.52 9.46 -24.56
CA VAL A 165 0.63 8.29 -24.68
C VAL A 165 -0.59 8.60 -23.83
N ALA A 166 -1.73 8.82 -24.49
CA ALA A 166 -2.95 9.22 -23.82
C ALA A 166 -3.33 8.14 -22.79
N LEU A 167 -3.89 8.52 -21.63
CA LEU A 167 -4.39 7.57 -20.62
C LEU A 167 -5.27 6.46 -21.26
N ARG A 168 -5.97 6.81 -22.34
CA ARG A 168 -6.80 5.91 -23.16
C ARG A 168 -6.01 4.80 -23.87
N GLU A 169 -4.81 5.07 -24.34
CA GLU A 169 -3.93 4.07 -24.99
C GLU A 169 -3.30 3.16 -23.95
N ARG A 170 -2.84 3.70 -22.81
CA ARG A 170 -2.34 2.89 -21.68
C ARG A 170 -3.41 1.94 -21.14
N LEU A 171 -4.64 2.43 -20.96
CA LEU A 171 -5.80 1.63 -20.52
C LEU A 171 -6.21 0.55 -21.54
N ARG A 172 -5.83 0.69 -22.82
CA ARG A 172 -6.12 -0.31 -23.86
C ARG A 172 -5.00 -1.34 -24.05
N SER A 173 -3.81 -1.08 -23.52
CA SER A 173 -2.66 -1.97 -23.69
C SER A 173 -2.74 -3.17 -22.72
N PRO A 174 -2.73 -4.42 -23.21
CA PRO A 174 -2.71 -5.61 -22.35
C PRO A 174 -1.47 -5.66 -21.45
N GLY A 175 -0.32 -5.17 -21.95
CA GLY A 175 0.93 -5.08 -21.19
C GLY A 175 0.82 -4.18 -19.96
N ALA A 176 0.22 -2.99 -20.06
CA ALA A 176 0.09 -2.10 -18.90
C ALA A 176 -0.88 -2.65 -17.83
N TRP A 177 -1.90 -3.42 -18.23
CA TRP A 177 -2.72 -4.16 -17.26
C TRP A 177 -1.92 -5.27 -16.57
N ALA A 178 -1.05 -5.96 -17.30
CA ALA A 178 -0.16 -6.97 -16.72
C ALA A 178 0.86 -6.35 -15.76
N ASP A 179 1.38 -5.18 -16.08
CA ASP A 179 2.24 -4.41 -15.16
C ASP A 179 1.45 -3.93 -13.92
N ALA A 180 0.22 -3.45 -14.09
CA ALA A 180 -0.67 -3.08 -12.97
C ALA A 180 -0.91 -4.27 -12.02
N ALA A 181 -1.14 -5.46 -12.59
CA ALA A 181 -1.26 -6.69 -11.83
C ALA A 181 0.06 -7.06 -11.12
N GLY A 182 1.20 -6.88 -11.79
CA GLY A 182 2.53 -7.03 -11.19
C GLY A 182 2.76 -6.13 -9.97
N TYR A 183 2.45 -4.84 -10.09
CA TYR A 183 2.52 -3.90 -8.97
C TYR A 183 1.58 -4.27 -7.83
N THR A 184 0.34 -4.66 -8.15
CA THR A 184 -0.65 -5.11 -7.16
C THR A 184 -0.14 -6.30 -6.36
N VAL A 185 0.35 -7.34 -7.05
CA VAL A 185 0.87 -8.55 -6.40
C VAL A 185 2.16 -8.26 -5.64
N SER A 186 3.03 -7.38 -6.14
CA SER A 186 4.24 -6.95 -5.43
C SER A 186 3.89 -6.21 -4.13
N ASP A 187 2.94 -5.26 -4.14
CA ASP A 187 2.49 -4.54 -2.95
C ASP A 187 1.91 -5.50 -1.90
N LEU A 188 1.07 -6.45 -2.32
CA LEU A 188 0.51 -7.46 -1.41
C LEU A 188 1.60 -8.38 -0.85
N THR A 189 2.51 -8.84 -1.71
CA THR A 189 3.64 -9.69 -1.32
C THR A 189 4.55 -8.98 -0.34
N MET A 190 4.78 -7.68 -0.53
CA MET A 190 5.57 -6.84 0.34
C MET A 190 4.94 -6.70 1.74
N LEU A 191 3.61 -6.59 1.84
CA LEU A 191 2.92 -6.32 3.10
C LEU A 191 2.35 -7.56 3.80
N ARG A 192 2.48 -8.75 3.21
CA ARG A 192 1.83 -9.97 3.70
C ARG A 192 2.15 -10.33 5.15
N LYS A 193 3.39 -10.08 5.60
CA LYS A 193 3.82 -10.48 6.97
C LYS A 193 3.21 -9.55 8.01
N GLU A 194 3.22 -8.26 7.72
CA GLU A 194 2.65 -7.20 8.55
C GLU A 194 1.12 -7.30 8.60
N LEU A 195 0.48 -7.59 7.46
CA LEU A 195 -0.97 -7.80 7.38
C LEU A 195 -1.41 -9.03 8.18
N LEU A 196 -0.79 -10.20 7.96
CA LEU A 196 -1.13 -11.43 8.67
C LEU A 196 -0.80 -11.32 10.17
N GLY A 197 0.36 -10.78 10.51
CA GLY A 197 0.75 -10.55 11.90
C GLY A 197 -0.19 -9.59 12.61
N GLY A 198 -0.55 -8.48 11.96
CA GLY A 198 -1.50 -7.50 12.49
C GLY A 198 -2.89 -8.09 12.73
N LEU A 199 -3.45 -8.82 11.75
CA LEU A 199 -4.76 -9.46 11.91
C LEU A 199 -4.79 -10.53 13.00
N LEU A 200 -3.74 -11.36 13.09
CA LEU A 200 -3.66 -12.37 14.14
C LEU A 200 -3.63 -11.71 15.51
N ILE A 201 -2.73 -10.74 15.73
CA ILE A 201 -2.65 -10.02 17.00
C ILE A 201 -3.98 -9.34 17.35
N ALA A 202 -4.62 -8.69 16.37
CA ALA A 202 -5.94 -8.07 16.57
C ALA A 202 -7.02 -9.08 16.96
N GLY A 203 -7.05 -10.26 16.33
CA GLY A 203 -7.98 -11.33 16.69
C GLY A 203 -7.82 -11.82 18.14
N PHE A 204 -6.57 -11.97 18.60
CA PHE A 204 -6.30 -12.30 20.01
C PHE A 204 -6.67 -11.16 20.97
N LEU A 205 -6.40 -9.91 20.59
CA LEU A 205 -6.72 -8.73 21.41
C LEU A 205 -8.23 -8.45 21.47
N ALA A 206 -9.00 -8.85 20.47
CA ALA A 206 -10.45 -8.74 20.47
C ALA A 206 -11.10 -9.59 21.58
N GLY A 207 -10.44 -10.67 22.03
CA GLY A 207 -10.87 -11.46 23.19
C GLY A 207 -10.55 -10.84 24.55
N VAL A 208 -9.78 -9.73 24.60
CA VAL A 208 -9.41 -9.07 25.86
C VAL A 208 -10.63 -8.31 26.42
N PRO A 209 -11.04 -8.57 27.67
CA PRO A 209 -12.17 -7.87 28.28
C PRO A 209 -11.99 -6.34 28.26
N SER A 210 -13.06 -5.62 27.93
CA SER A 210 -13.07 -4.15 27.91
C SER A 210 -12.63 -3.52 29.23
N ALA A 211 -12.83 -4.21 30.36
CA ALA A 211 -12.36 -3.80 31.69
C ALA A 211 -10.83 -3.60 31.75
N VAL A 212 -10.05 -4.40 31.03
CA VAL A 212 -8.58 -4.27 31.00
C VAL A 212 -8.16 -2.95 30.38
N TRP A 213 -8.85 -2.55 29.30
CA TRP A 213 -8.61 -1.28 28.64
C TRP A 213 -9.07 -0.08 29.48
N GLN A 214 -10.15 -0.26 30.24
CA GLN A 214 -10.72 0.79 31.10
C GLN A 214 -9.81 1.19 32.26
N VAL A 215 -8.96 0.29 32.77
CA VAL A 215 -7.98 0.59 33.84
C VAL A 215 -6.98 1.69 33.43
N LEU A 216 -6.76 1.89 32.13
CA LEU A 216 -5.83 2.90 31.62
C LEU A 216 -6.39 4.32 31.68
N PHE A 217 -7.67 4.52 32.00
CA PHE A 217 -8.31 5.84 32.00
C PHE A 217 -8.68 6.28 33.41
N VAL A 218 -8.47 7.56 33.70
CA VAL A 218 -8.92 8.18 34.95
C VAL A 218 -10.25 8.92 34.73
N PRO A 219 -11.40 8.37 35.17
CA PRO A 219 -12.68 9.08 35.06
C PRO A 219 -12.77 10.27 36.03
N GLY A 220 -13.63 11.26 35.70
CA GLY A 220 -14.20 12.18 36.69
C GLY A 220 -13.52 13.52 36.94
N HIS A 221 -12.57 13.98 36.11
CA HIS A 221 -11.81 15.23 36.32
C HIS A 221 -12.17 16.38 35.35
N GLY A 222 -13.39 16.39 34.80
CA GLY A 222 -13.86 17.45 33.89
C GLY A 222 -12.98 17.58 32.63
N ALA A 223 -12.58 18.82 32.29
CA ALA A 223 -11.80 19.10 31.07
C ALA A 223 -10.42 18.40 31.05
N TRP A 224 -9.82 18.15 32.22
CA TRP A 224 -8.53 17.45 32.29
C TRP A 224 -8.65 15.99 31.85
N SER A 225 -9.73 15.31 32.27
CA SER A 225 -10.00 13.94 31.81
C SER A 225 -10.25 13.87 30.30
N SER A 226 -10.86 14.88 29.67
CA SER A 226 -11.01 14.90 28.20
C SER A 226 -9.67 15.00 27.49
N ILE A 227 -8.76 15.86 27.96
CA ILE A 227 -7.40 16.00 27.39
C ILE A 227 -6.61 14.70 27.53
N GLU A 228 -6.59 14.12 28.73
CA GLU A 228 -5.94 12.85 29.01
C GLU A 228 -6.47 11.75 28.08
N ASN A 229 -7.80 11.57 28.04
CA ASN A 229 -8.45 10.56 27.22
C ASN A 229 -8.19 10.76 25.72
N ALA A 230 -8.14 12.00 25.22
CA ALA A 230 -7.84 12.26 23.81
C ALA A 230 -6.38 11.99 23.43
N VAL A 231 -5.46 12.04 24.39
CA VAL A 231 -4.06 11.62 24.19
C VAL A 231 -3.92 10.10 24.32
N LEU A 232 -4.63 9.48 25.27
CA LEU A 232 -4.60 8.04 25.51
C LEU A 232 -5.38 7.23 24.47
N GLY A 233 -6.43 7.78 23.87
CA GLY A 233 -7.19 7.12 22.81
C GLY A 233 -6.29 6.64 21.67
N PRO A 234 -5.49 7.51 21.03
CA PRO A 234 -4.52 7.09 20.02
C PRO A 234 -3.48 6.07 20.52
N PHE A 235 -3.04 6.16 21.77
CA PHE A 235 -2.15 5.15 22.34
C PHE A 235 -2.80 3.76 22.38
N ILE A 236 -4.08 3.69 22.75
CA ILE A 236 -4.80 2.41 22.80
C ILE A 236 -4.98 1.85 21.39
N ALA A 237 -5.27 2.67 20.39
CA ALA A 237 -5.32 2.23 18.99
C ALA A 237 -3.95 1.71 18.50
N LEU A 238 -2.85 2.36 18.90
CA LEU A 238 -1.49 1.92 18.59
C LEU A 238 -1.21 0.50 19.13
N VAL A 239 -1.67 0.18 20.34
CA VAL A 239 -1.42 -1.11 21.00
C VAL A 239 -2.52 -2.15 20.82
N SER A 240 -3.72 -1.77 20.39
CA SER A 240 -4.84 -2.69 20.17
C SER A 240 -4.81 -3.36 18.79
N PHE A 241 -4.01 -2.83 17.85
CA PHE A 241 -3.83 -3.36 16.49
C PHE A 241 -5.13 -3.44 15.68
N VAL A 242 -6.15 -2.71 16.11
CA VAL A 242 -7.48 -2.81 15.53
C VAL A 242 -7.56 -1.96 14.26
N CYS A 243 -8.22 -2.51 13.23
CA CYS A 243 -8.43 -1.81 11.96
C CYS A 243 -9.56 -0.77 12.08
N SER A 244 -9.67 0.13 11.10
CA SER A 244 -10.70 1.19 11.06
C SER A 244 -12.14 0.70 11.35
N VAL A 245 -12.52 -0.48 10.84
CA VAL A 245 -13.85 -1.09 11.09
C VAL A 245 -13.92 -1.72 12.49
N GLY A 246 -12.89 -2.47 12.89
CA GLY A 246 -12.82 -3.07 14.23
C GLY A 246 -12.73 -2.04 15.35
N ASN A 247 -12.28 -0.81 15.05
CA ASN A 247 -12.18 0.26 16.04
C ASN A 247 -13.57 0.67 16.50
N VAL A 248 -14.62 0.53 15.69
CA VAL A 248 -15.96 1.02 16.08
C VAL A 248 -16.54 0.22 17.27
N PRO A 249 -16.56 -1.13 17.27
CA PRO A 249 -16.98 -1.90 18.45
C PRO A 249 -16.16 -1.61 19.70
N LEU A 250 -14.83 -1.52 19.58
CA LEU A 250 -13.97 -1.21 20.73
C LEU A 250 -14.20 0.22 21.22
N ALA A 251 -14.39 1.18 20.31
CA ALA A 251 -14.75 2.56 20.64
C ALA A 251 -16.09 2.63 21.39
N ALA A 252 -17.08 1.83 20.97
CA ALA A 252 -18.36 1.72 21.66
C ALA A 252 -18.18 1.16 23.09
N ALA A 253 -17.36 0.12 23.26
CA ALA A 253 -17.06 -0.46 24.57
C ALA A 253 -16.30 0.53 25.49
N LEU A 254 -15.36 1.30 24.92
CA LEU A 254 -14.63 2.36 25.64
C LEU A 254 -15.57 3.51 26.04
N TRP A 255 -16.46 3.92 25.15
CA TRP A 255 -17.51 4.92 25.40
C TRP A 255 -18.42 4.49 26.54
N HIS A 256 -18.90 3.24 26.51
CA HIS A 256 -19.66 2.67 27.61
C HIS A 256 -18.86 2.69 28.93
N GLY A 257 -17.56 2.37 28.85
CA GLY A 257 -16.61 2.35 29.95
C GLY A 257 -16.28 3.71 30.61
N GLY A 258 -16.79 4.83 30.08
CA GLY A 258 -16.59 6.14 30.73
C GLY A 258 -15.52 7.03 30.11
N ILE A 259 -14.91 6.65 28.99
CA ILE A 259 -14.04 7.56 28.25
C ILE A 259 -14.83 8.80 27.78
N SER A 260 -14.18 9.96 27.72
CA SER A 260 -14.77 11.18 27.17
C SER A 260 -15.09 11.05 25.67
N PHE A 261 -16.03 11.85 25.18
CA PHE A 261 -16.47 11.83 23.79
C PHE A 261 -15.31 12.08 22.80
N GLY A 262 -14.46 13.08 23.05
CA GLY A 262 -13.29 13.39 22.25
C GLY A 262 -12.20 12.32 22.34
N GLY A 263 -12.08 11.67 23.49
CA GLY A 263 -11.25 10.47 23.67
C GLY A 263 -11.69 9.30 22.77
N THR A 264 -12.99 8.99 22.72
CA THR A 264 -13.53 7.98 21.81
C THR A 264 -13.27 8.35 20.35
N ILE A 265 -13.53 9.61 19.97
CA ILE A 265 -13.30 10.09 18.60
C ILE A 265 -11.81 10.03 18.22
N ALA A 266 -10.91 10.46 19.11
CA ALA A 266 -9.47 10.37 18.89
C ALA A 266 -8.99 8.92 18.72
N PHE A 267 -9.58 7.98 19.48
CA PHE A 267 -9.33 6.55 19.30
C PHE A 267 -9.83 6.04 17.94
N ILE A 268 -11.03 6.42 17.50
CA ILE A 268 -11.56 6.03 16.17
C ILE A 268 -10.62 6.52 15.05
N PHE A 269 -10.15 7.77 15.15
CA PHE A 269 -9.22 8.36 14.17
C PHE A 269 -7.83 7.71 14.13
N ALA A 270 -7.44 7.00 15.17
CA ALA A 270 -6.08 6.51 15.35
C ALA A 270 -5.75 5.19 14.65
N ASP A 271 -6.58 4.75 13.71
CA ASP A 271 -6.36 3.54 12.92
C ASP A 271 -5.07 3.59 12.07
N LEU A 272 -4.63 4.79 11.65
CA LEU A 272 -3.39 4.97 10.87
C LEU A 272 -2.11 4.90 11.71
N ILE A 273 -2.20 4.91 13.03
CA ILE A 273 -1.03 4.79 13.90
C ILE A 273 -0.90 3.41 14.54
N ALA A 274 -1.72 2.43 14.15
CA ALA A 274 -1.55 1.04 14.57
C ALA A 274 -0.11 0.56 14.30
N LEU A 275 0.48 -0.21 15.23
CA LEU A 275 1.88 -0.60 15.14
C LEU A 275 2.26 -1.27 13.80
N PRO A 276 1.46 -2.16 13.18
CA PRO A 276 1.78 -2.73 11.87
C PRO A 276 1.90 -1.65 10.79
N LEU A 277 1.03 -0.63 10.82
CA LEU A 277 1.09 0.49 9.88
C LEU A 277 2.34 1.34 10.11
N VAL A 278 2.74 1.57 11.36
CA VAL A 278 4.01 2.24 11.68
C VAL A 278 5.21 1.46 11.14
N LEU A 279 5.19 0.13 11.24
CA LEU A 279 6.22 -0.73 10.65
C LEU A 279 6.23 -0.65 9.12
N ILE A 280 5.07 -0.52 8.49
CA ILE A 280 4.92 -0.28 7.05
C ILE A 280 5.48 1.08 6.66
N TYR A 281 5.17 2.16 7.40
CA TYR A 281 5.76 3.48 7.16
C TYR A 281 7.28 3.46 7.31
N ARG A 282 7.79 2.70 8.29
CA ARG A 282 9.23 2.49 8.46
C ARG A 282 9.84 1.79 7.26
N LYS A 283 9.14 0.82 6.67
CA LYS A 283 9.54 0.12 5.45
C LYS A 283 9.52 1.03 4.22
N PHE A 284 8.50 1.88 4.08
CA PHE A 284 8.30 2.76 2.92
C PHE A 284 9.19 3.99 2.93
N TYR A 285 9.18 4.73 4.04
CA TYR A 285 9.78 6.07 4.13
C TYR A 285 11.06 6.09 4.99
N GLY A 286 11.39 4.98 5.65
CA GLY A 286 12.50 4.90 6.59
C GLY A 286 12.11 5.30 8.01
N THR A 287 12.98 4.98 8.97
CA THR A 287 12.66 5.08 10.40
C THR A 287 12.47 6.53 10.87
N LYS A 288 13.28 7.48 10.38
CA LYS A 288 13.18 8.90 10.77
C LYS A 288 11.83 9.50 10.34
N VAL A 289 11.39 9.25 9.11
CA VAL A 289 10.10 9.75 8.60
C VAL A 289 8.95 9.05 9.33
N ALA A 290 9.01 7.73 9.54
CA ALA A 290 7.97 6.98 10.21
C ALA A 290 7.71 7.44 11.65
N LEU A 291 8.76 7.70 12.45
CA LEU A 291 8.60 8.19 13.83
C LEU A 291 8.02 9.61 13.88
N ARG A 292 8.46 10.48 12.96
CA ARG A 292 7.91 11.84 12.83
C ARG A 292 6.46 11.83 12.37
N LEU A 293 6.11 10.92 11.46
CA LEU A 293 4.74 10.71 11.00
C LEU A 293 3.85 10.19 12.12
N LEU A 294 4.33 9.22 12.92
CA LEU A 294 3.63 8.73 14.11
C LEU A 294 3.32 9.88 15.09
N GLY A 295 4.32 10.68 15.45
CA GLY A 295 4.12 11.82 16.35
C GLY A 295 3.16 12.88 15.77
N ALA A 296 3.27 13.18 14.48
CA ALA A 296 2.38 14.13 13.81
C ALA A 296 0.93 13.63 13.77
N PHE A 297 0.71 12.37 13.38
CA PHE A 297 -0.61 11.76 13.36
C PHE A 297 -1.22 11.69 14.75
N TRP A 298 -0.47 11.23 15.75
CA TRP A 298 -0.95 11.20 17.13
C TRP A 298 -1.41 12.59 17.58
N LEU A 299 -0.56 13.62 17.43
CA LEU A 299 -0.90 14.99 17.80
C LEU A 299 -2.17 15.46 17.08
N VAL A 300 -2.23 15.26 15.77
CA VAL A 300 -3.35 15.70 14.93
C VAL A 300 -4.66 14.99 15.31
N MET A 301 -4.63 13.69 15.58
CA MET A 301 -5.78 12.89 15.99
C MET A 301 -6.29 13.29 17.38
N SER A 302 -5.39 13.47 18.35
CA SER A 302 -5.74 13.93 19.69
C SER A 302 -6.37 15.32 19.66
N VAL A 303 -5.76 16.27 18.94
CA VAL A 303 -6.27 17.64 18.82
C VAL A 303 -7.59 17.66 18.06
N ALA A 304 -7.74 16.88 16.99
CA ALA A 304 -9.00 16.78 16.24
C ALA A 304 -10.12 16.20 17.11
N GLY A 305 -9.85 15.14 17.89
CA GLY A 305 -10.83 14.57 18.82
C GLY A 305 -11.29 15.58 19.88
N LEU A 306 -10.35 16.30 20.50
CA LEU A 306 -10.67 17.37 21.46
C LEU A 306 -11.45 18.52 20.83
N ALA A 307 -11.01 19.00 19.67
CA ALA A 307 -11.68 20.09 18.97
C ALA A 307 -13.12 19.70 18.60
N THR A 308 -13.33 18.44 18.20
CA THR A 308 -14.66 17.90 17.91
C THR A 308 -15.53 17.85 19.18
N GLU A 309 -14.98 17.41 20.32
CA GLU A 309 -15.70 17.42 21.60
C GLU A 309 -16.13 18.82 22.03
N TYR A 310 -15.22 19.81 21.96
CA TYR A 310 -15.56 21.18 22.33
C TYR A 310 -16.61 21.78 21.40
N LEU A 311 -16.50 21.53 20.10
CA LEU A 311 -17.48 21.98 19.12
C LEU A 311 -18.87 21.37 19.39
N PHE A 312 -18.93 20.05 19.64
CA PHE A 312 -20.19 19.36 19.90
C PHE A 312 -20.80 19.74 21.25
N THR A 313 -19.96 19.97 22.26
CA THR A 313 -20.40 20.48 23.57
C THR A 313 -21.04 21.85 23.44
N ALA A 314 -20.45 22.75 22.63
CA ALA A 314 -20.96 24.09 22.41
C ALA A 314 -22.36 24.12 21.76
N VAL A 315 -22.71 23.10 20.97
CA VAL A 315 -24.03 22.95 20.34
C VAL A 315 -24.91 21.90 21.01
N HIS A 316 -24.52 21.38 22.18
CA HIS A 316 -25.23 20.35 22.94
C HIS A 316 -25.53 19.06 22.15
N LEU A 317 -24.63 18.67 21.25
CA LEU A 317 -24.74 17.46 20.41
C LEU A 317 -24.00 16.24 20.98
N VAL A 318 -23.36 16.34 22.14
CA VAL A 318 -22.71 15.17 22.78
C VAL A 318 -23.79 14.19 23.24
N PRO A 319 -23.73 12.90 22.86
CA PRO A 319 -24.72 11.91 23.26
C PRO A 319 -24.84 11.76 24.79
N ALA A 320 -26.08 11.82 25.29
CA ALA A 320 -26.39 11.51 26.69
C ALA A 320 -26.57 10.00 26.93
N THR A 321 -26.88 9.23 25.88
CA THR A 321 -27.12 7.79 25.95
C THR A 321 -25.89 6.99 25.51
N ARG A 322 -25.67 5.85 26.17
CA ARG A 322 -24.59 4.91 25.86
C ARG A 322 -25.20 3.58 25.42
N PRO A 323 -25.65 3.47 24.16
CA PRO A 323 -26.33 2.26 23.69
C PRO A 323 -25.38 1.06 23.75
N VAL A 324 -25.91 -0.08 24.17
CA VAL A 324 -25.20 -1.37 24.16
C VAL A 324 -25.63 -2.11 22.91
N THR A 325 -24.83 -2.05 21.85
CA THR A 325 -24.99 -2.97 20.72
C THR A 325 -23.69 -3.72 20.51
N VAL A 326 -23.79 -5.04 20.67
CA VAL A 326 -22.71 -5.98 20.38
C VAL A 326 -22.84 -6.35 18.91
N VAL A 327 -21.76 -6.16 18.14
CA VAL A 327 -21.73 -6.58 16.74
C VAL A 327 -21.79 -8.11 16.69
N PRO A 328 -22.66 -8.70 15.84
CA PRO A 328 -22.68 -10.13 15.65
C PRO A 328 -21.32 -10.60 15.10
N THR A 329 -20.71 -11.55 15.79
CA THR A 329 -19.49 -12.22 15.36
C THR A 329 -19.85 -13.41 14.47
N GLY A 330 -19.53 -13.35 13.18
CA GLY A 330 -19.72 -14.48 12.27
C GLY A 330 -19.73 -14.09 10.80
N VAL A 331 -19.60 -15.10 9.92
CA VAL A 331 -19.81 -14.91 8.48
C VAL A 331 -21.31 -14.91 8.21
N HIS A 332 -21.81 -13.80 7.66
CA HIS A 332 -23.22 -13.64 7.30
C HIS A 332 -23.40 -13.55 5.78
N TRP A 333 -24.56 -13.99 5.29
CA TRP A 333 -24.96 -13.78 3.89
C TRP A 333 -25.50 -12.37 3.70
N ASP A 334 -24.58 -11.42 3.65
CA ASP A 334 -24.84 -9.99 3.51
C ASP A 334 -24.11 -9.41 2.28
N TYR A 335 -24.13 -8.08 2.16
CA TYR A 335 -23.42 -7.38 1.11
C TYR A 335 -21.90 -7.63 1.17
N THR A 336 -21.33 -7.81 2.36
CA THR A 336 -19.91 -8.10 2.58
C THR A 336 -19.51 -9.40 1.90
N THR A 337 -20.30 -10.46 2.08
CA THR A 337 -20.05 -11.75 1.40
C THR A 337 -20.16 -11.64 -0.12
N ILE A 338 -21.13 -10.89 -0.65
CA ILE A 338 -21.25 -10.66 -2.11
C ILE A 338 -20.02 -9.90 -2.63
N LEU A 339 -19.61 -8.82 -1.97
CA LEU A 339 -18.42 -8.05 -2.35
C LEU A 339 -17.14 -8.89 -2.26
N ASN A 340 -17.02 -9.76 -1.28
CA ASN A 340 -15.89 -10.68 -1.15
C ASN A 340 -15.82 -11.69 -2.30
N ILE A 341 -16.95 -12.26 -2.73
CA ILE A 341 -16.99 -13.16 -3.89
C ILE A 341 -16.52 -12.43 -5.15
N ILE A 342 -17.04 -11.22 -5.40
CA ILE A 342 -16.62 -10.38 -6.53
C ILE A 342 -15.12 -10.08 -6.44
N ALA A 343 -14.63 -9.67 -5.26
CA ALA A 343 -13.23 -9.36 -5.04
C ALA A 343 -12.32 -10.58 -5.26
N LEU A 344 -12.73 -11.78 -4.86
CA LEU A 344 -11.97 -13.01 -5.10
C LEU A 344 -11.88 -13.34 -6.60
N VAL A 345 -12.96 -13.14 -7.36
CA VAL A 345 -12.95 -13.29 -8.82
C VAL A 345 -12.02 -12.27 -9.48
N VAL A 346 -12.10 -11.00 -9.06
CA VAL A 346 -11.21 -9.93 -9.53
C VAL A 346 -9.75 -10.26 -9.20
N PHE A 347 -9.48 -10.70 -7.98
CA PHE A 347 -8.14 -11.08 -7.54
C PHE A 347 -7.59 -12.27 -8.34
N ALA A 348 -8.42 -13.27 -8.64
CA ALA A 348 -8.04 -14.39 -9.50
C ALA A 348 -7.68 -13.91 -10.91
N GLY A 349 -8.44 -12.95 -11.47
CA GLY A 349 -8.13 -12.30 -12.75
C GLY A 349 -6.81 -11.53 -12.72
N ILE A 350 -6.57 -10.73 -11.68
CA ILE A 350 -5.30 -10.01 -11.46
C ILE A 350 -4.14 -11.00 -11.37
N TYR A 351 -4.29 -12.07 -10.59
CA TYR A 351 -3.24 -13.08 -10.41
C TYR A 351 -2.95 -13.85 -11.70
N TRP A 352 -3.98 -14.17 -12.49
CA TRP A 352 -3.82 -14.78 -13.81
C TRP A 352 -3.05 -13.86 -14.76
N LEU A 353 -3.38 -12.57 -14.76
CA LEU A 353 -2.71 -11.59 -15.60
C LEU A 353 -1.25 -11.36 -15.17
N TYR A 354 -0.98 -11.30 -13.87
CA TYR A 354 0.37 -11.28 -13.31
C TYR A 354 1.19 -12.50 -13.75
N ARG A 355 0.61 -13.70 -13.67
CA ARG A 355 1.29 -14.95 -14.07
C ARG A 355 1.50 -15.03 -15.59
N SER A 356 0.67 -14.36 -16.36
CA SER A 356 0.72 -14.35 -17.83
C SER A 356 1.43 -13.11 -18.38
N ARG A 357 2.11 -12.31 -17.55
CA ARG A 357 2.68 -11.01 -17.94
C ARG A 357 3.63 -11.09 -19.14
N ASP A 358 4.45 -12.13 -19.20
CA ASP A 358 5.44 -12.32 -20.27
C ASP A 358 4.73 -12.55 -21.63
N ARG A 359 3.53 -13.14 -21.63
CA ARG A 359 2.70 -13.33 -22.84
C ARG A 359 2.09 -12.02 -23.36
N PHE A 360 1.93 -11.03 -22.49
CA PHE A 360 1.33 -9.74 -22.82
C PHE A 360 2.38 -8.64 -23.01
N GLY A 361 3.67 -9.00 -23.02
CA GLY A 361 4.78 -8.05 -23.13
C GLY A 361 5.01 -7.21 -21.86
N GLY A 362 4.43 -7.59 -20.72
CA GLY A 362 4.61 -6.94 -19.42
C GLY A 362 5.72 -7.61 -18.59
N GLY A 363 6.36 -6.85 -17.70
CA GLY A 363 7.34 -7.39 -16.74
C GLY A 363 8.78 -7.64 -17.20
N GLY A 364 9.11 -7.56 -18.50
CA GLY A 364 10.47 -7.83 -19.00
C GLY A 364 11.56 -6.91 -18.41
N GLY A 365 11.22 -5.64 -18.18
CA GLY A 365 12.10 -4.63 -17.59
C GLY A 365 12.17 -4.63 -16.06
N TYR A 366 11.46 -5.53 -15.37
CA TYR A 366 11.33 -5.49 -13.91
C TYR A 366 11.84 -6.78 -13.26
N ALA A 367 12.38 -6.65 -12.06
CA ALA A 367 12.83 -7.72 -11.18
C ALA A 367 12.23 -7.56 -9.78
N THR A 368 12.18 -8.63 -9.00
CA THR A 368 11.66 -8.58 -7.62
C THR A 368 12.82 -8.67 -6.63
N ASP A 369 12.93 -7.69 -5.74
CA ASP A 369 13.89 -7.70 -4.63
C ASP A 369 13.57 -8.87 -3.67
N VAL A 370 14.50 -9.82 -3.55
CA VAL A 370 14.32 -11.07 -2.77
C VAL A 370 14.27 -10.83 -1.25
N VAL A 371 14.75 -9.69 -0.77
CA VAL A 371 14.79 -9.36 0.66
C VAL A 371 13.46 -8.77 1.11
N CYS A 372 12.91 -7.83 0.34
CA CYS A 372 11.72 -7.08 0.74
C CYS A 372 10.45 -7.36 -0.08
N GLY A 373 10.58 -7.98 -1.26
CA GLY A 373 9.49 -8.29 -2.20
C GLY A 373 9.11 -7.14 -3.14
N MET A 374 9.84 -6.02 -3.11
CA MET A 374 9.56 -4.84 -3.93
C MET A 374 9.95 -5.10 -5.39
N GLN A 375 9.07 -4.76 -6.32
CA GLN A 375 9.40 -4.72 -7.74
C GLN A 375 10.34 -3.55 -8.03
N VAL A 376 11.40 -3.81 -8.81
CA VAL A 376 12.47 -2.88 -9.15
C VAL A 376 12.67 -2.94 -10.66
N GLU A 377 12.77 -1.80 -11.32
CA GLU A 377 13.15 -1.74 -12.73
C GLU A 377 14.62 -2.12 -12.88
N LYS A 378 14.94 -3.06 -13.77
CA LYS A 378 16.31 -3.56 -13.97
C LYS A 378 17.26 -2.46 -14.43
N ALA A 379 16.80 -1.58 -15.33
CA ALA A 379 17.61 -0.50 -15.90
C ALA A 379 18.06 0.54 -14.87
N ASN A 380 17.25 0.78 -13.84
CA ASN A 380 17.43 1.85 -12.85
C ASN A 380 17.56 1.31 -11.42
N ALA A 381 17.90 0.04 -11.26
CA ALA A 381 17.92 -0.59 -9.96
C ALA A 381 18.91 0.12 -9.01
N PRO A 382 18.46 0.59 -7.83
CA PRO A 382 19.32 1.33 -6.90
C PRO A 382 20.56 0.55 -6.44
N ALA A 383 20.48 -0.78 -6.39
CA ALA A 383 21.61 -1.63 -6.09
C ALA A 383 21.44 -2.99 -6.77
N THR A 384 22.56 -3.64 -7.12
CA THR A 384 22.61 -4.99 -7.66
C THR A 384 23.66 -5.83 -6.92
N ALA A 385 23.51 -7.15 -6.95
CA ALA A 385 24.55 -8.09 -6.52
C ALA A 385 24.42 -9.40 -7.30
N GLU A 386 25.54 -10.04 -7.54
CA GLU A 386 25.58 -11.35 -8.19
C GLU A 386 25.51 -12.47 -7.15
N HIS A 387 24.69 -13.49 -7.40
CA HIS A 387 24.59 -14.67 -6.55
C HIS A 387 24.34 -15.91 -7.40
N GLN A 388 25.22 -16.92 -7.28
CA GLN A 388 25.14 -18.16 -8.07
C GLN A 388 25.02 -17.92 -9.59
N GLY A 389 25.75 -16.92 -10.12
CA GLY A 389 25.73 -16.56 -11.54
C GLY A 389 24.46 -15.82 -12.00
N GLN A 390 23.55 -15.45 -11.08
CA GLN A 390 22.40 -14.62 -11.38
C GLN A 390 22.60 -13.19 -10.85
N LEU A 391 22.35 -12.20 -11.70
CA LEU A 391 22.32 -10.79 -11.30
C LEU A 391 20.99 -10.48 -10.59
N LEU A 392 21.07 -10.20 -9.29
CA LEU A 392 19.92 -9.81 -8.46
C LEU A 392 19.83 -8.28 -8.35
N TYR A 393 18.60 -7.77 -8.32
CA TYR A 393 18.28 -6.35 -8.25
C TYR A 393 17.61 -6.01 -6.91
N PHE A 394 18.03 -4.92 -6.29
CA PHE A 394 17.59 -4.52 -4.95
C PHE A 394 17.03 -3.09 -4.95
N CYS A 395 16.01 -2.86 -4.13
CA CYS A 395 15.35 -1.57 -4.01
C CYS A 395 16.20 -0.52 -3.25
N SER A 396 17.26 -0.95 -2.58
CA SER A 396 18.18 -0.09 -1.84
C SER A 396 19.47 -0.82 -1.49
N ASP A 397 20.52 -0.04 -1.21
CA ASP A 397 21.78 -0.58 -0.68
C ASP A 397 21.57 -1.42 0.58
N ARG A 398 20.63 -1.03 1.44
CA ARG A 398 20.31 -1.77 2.66
C ARG A 398 19.74 -3.16 2.38
N CYS A 399 18.93 -3.32 1.33
CA CYS A 399 18.45 -4.64 0.92
C CYS A 399 19.60 -5.49 0.38
N ARG A 400 20.46 -4.90 -0.46
CA ARG A 400 21.68 -5.58 -0.94
C ARG A 400 22.54 -6.04 0.23
N GLU A 401 22.86 -5.16 1.18
CA GLU A 401 23.66 -5.48 2.37
C GLU A 401 23.07 -6.61 3.21
N ARG A 402 21.74 -6.59 3.43
CA ARG A 402 21.04 -7.66 4.14
C ARG A 402 21.15 -8.99 3.42
N PHE A 403 21.03 -8.98 2.10
CA PHE A 403 21.20 -10.17 1.28
C PHE A 403 22.64 -10.68 1.36
N THR A 404 23.64 -9.82 1.18
CA THR A 404 25.05 -10.23 1.19
C THR A 404 25.52 -10.73 2.56
N THR A 405 24.88 -10.27 3.65
CA THR A 405 25.20 -10.74 5.02
C THR A 405 24.70 -12.16 5.29
N ASP A 406 23.53 -12.53 4.76
CA ASP A 406 22.94 -13.86 4.96
C ASP A 406 22.16 -14.30 3.71
N PRO A 407 22.85 -14.70 2.61
CA PRO A 407 22.18 -15.04 1.36
C PRO A 407 21.27 -16.26 1.51
N ALA A 408 21.66 -17.24 2.33
CA ALA A 408 20.91 -18.49 2.54
C ALA A 408 19.48 -18.24 3.04
N LYS A 409 19.29 -17.23 3.89
CA LYS A 409 17.97 -16.82 4.39
C LYS A 409 17.03 -16.29 3.30
N PHE A 410 17.56 -15.76 2.21
CA PHE A 410 16.79 -15.12 1.14
C PHE A 410 16.84 -15.88 -0.20
N ALA A 411 17.76 -16.84 -0.35
CA ALA A 411 18.00 -17.61 -1.58
C ALA A 411 16.80 -18.46 -2.01
N THR A 412 15.91 -18.87 -1.08
CA THR A 412 14.66 -19.58 -1.42
C THR A 412 13.67 -18.71 -2.22
N GLY A 413 13.84 -17.38 -2.21
CA GLY A 413 13.10 -16.45 -3.07
C GLY A 413 13.71 -16.27 -4.46
N ALA A 414 15.04 -16.41 -4.59
CA ALA A 414 15.76 -16.27 -5.86
C ALA A 414 15.40 -17.39 -6.86
N GLN A 415 15.05 -18.58 -6.36
CA GLN A 415 14.65 -19.72 -7.19
C GLN A 415 13.20 -19.66 -7.70
N ARG A 416 12.38 -18.67 -7.28
CA ARG A 416 11.00 -18.49 -7.78
C ARG A 416 10.90 -17.46 -8.89
N ASN A 417 11.87 -17.45 -9.80
CA ASN A 417 11.65 -16.88 -11.12
C ASN A 417 11.28 -18.04 -12.05
N PRO A 418 10.01 -18.22 -12.48
CA PRO A 418 9.69 -19.17 -13.55
C PRO A 418 10.19 -18.71 -14.93
N ALA A 419 11.00 -17.67 -15.01
CA ALA A 419 11.47 -17.05 -16.25
C ALA A 419 12.98 -16.74 -16.21
N GLY A 420 13.75 -17.49 -15.43
CA GLY A 420 15.18 -17.61 -15.64
C GLY A 420 15.43 -18.88 -16.44
N GLY A 421 15.18 -18.83 -17.76
CA GLY A 421 15.78 -19.81 -18.66
C GLY A 421 17.27 -19.83 -18.34
N ALA A 422 17.78 -21.03 -18.05
CA ALA A 422 19.20 -21.23 -17.83
C ALA A 422 19.95 -20.47 -18.94
N GLY A 423 20.81 -19.53 -18.56
CA GLY A 423 21.79 -18.99 -19.47
C GLY A 423 22.62 -20.16 -19.97
N SER A 424 22.24 -20.73 -21.10
CA SER A 424 23.13 -21.54 -21.90
C SER A 424 24.23 -20.59 -22.37
N ALA A 425 25.47 -21.06 -22.26
CA ALA A 425 26.66 -20.32 -22.68
C ALA A 425 26.76 -20.14 -24.22
N ASP A 426 25.61 -20.11 -24.91
CA ASP A 426 25.45 -20.12 -26.36
C ASP A 426 24.32 -19.17 -26.82
N ALA A 427 23.84 -18.27 -25.97
CA ALA A 427 22.82 -17.29 -26.35
C ALA A 427 23.38 -16.29 -27.37
N ALA A 428 22.73 -16.18 -28.53
CA ALA A 428 23.02 -15.18 -29.56
C ALA A 428 22.18 -13.93 -29.32
N VAL A 429 22.70 -12.75 -29.63
CA VAL A 429 21.97 -11.47 -29.45
C VAL A 429 21.29 -11.07 -30.75
N ASP A 430 19.99 -10.77 -30.70
CA ASP A 430 19.25 -10.21 -31.84
C ASP A 430 19.78 -8.80 -32.16
N PRO A 431 20.36 -8.56 -33.35
CA PRO A 431 21.00 -7.27 -33.69
C PRO A 431 20.03 -6.11 -33.91
N VAL A 432 18.72 -6.38 -34.04
CA VAL A 432 17.71 -5.32 -34.24
C VAL A 432 17.20 -4.77 -32.92
N CYS A 433 17.02 -5.62 -31.91
CA CYS A 433 16.38 -5.24 -30.64
C CYS A 433 17.24 -5.48 -29.39
N GLY A 434 18.37 -6.19 -29.50
CA GLY A 434 19.26 -6.49 -28.39
C GLY A 434 18.76 -7.57 -27.44
N MET A 435 17.77 -8.36 -27.84
CA MET A 435 17.22 -9.46 -27.04
C MET A 435 18.10 -10.71 -27.15
N ASP A 436 18.33 -11.40 -26.02
CA ASP A 436 18.98 -12.71 -26.02
C ASP A 436 18.08 -13.76 -26.69
N VAL A 437 18.64 -14.48 -27.65
CA VAL A 437 17.98 -15.52 -28.45
C VAL A 437 18.77 -16.81 -28.29
N ASP A 438 18.06 -17.88 -27.95
CA ASP A 438 18.62 -19.23 -28.05
C ASP A 438 18.73 -19.62 -29.54
N PRO A 439 19.94 -19.86 -30.09
CA PRO A 439 20.12 -20.21 -31.50
C PRO A 439 19.34 -21.46 -31.93
N GLN A 440 19.09 -22.39 -31.01
CA GLN A 440 18.37 -23.63 -31.29
C GLN A 440 16.84 -23.42 -31.37
N HIS A 441 16.33 -22.33 -30.82
CA HIS A 441 14.89 -22.01 -30.76
C HIS A 441 14.55 -20.62 -31.31
N ALA A 442 15.42 -20.05 -32.15
CA ALA A 442 15.23 -18.71 -32.71
C ALA A 442 13.93 -18.62 -33.54
N ALA A 443 13.15 -17.55 -33.33
CA ALA A 443 11.92 -17.30 -34.09
C ALA A 443 12.19 -16.94 -35.56
N GLY A 444 13.43 -16.54 -35.88
CA GLY A 444 13.90 -16.36 -37.25
C GLY A 444 15.43 -16.38 -37.34
N THR A 445 15.96 -16.70 -38.52
CA THR A 445 17.39 -16.64 -38.84
C THR A 445 17.65 -15.96 -40.19
N ALA A 446 18.81 -15.34 -40.34
CA ALA A 446 19.27 -14.74 -41.59
C ALA A 446 20.80 -14.74 -41.65
N GLU A 447 21.36 -14.92 -42.86
CA GLU A 447 22.81 -14.81 -43.07
C GLU A 447 23.17 -13.47 -43.71
N HIS A 448 24.27 -12.87 -43.25
CA HIS A 448 24.87 -11.69 -43.87
C HIS A 448 26.40 -11.72 -43.69
N ALA A 449 27.15 -11.41 -44.75
CA ALA A 449 28.62 -11.43 -44.75
C ALA A 449 29.26 -12.73 -44.22
N GLY A 450 28.61 -13.88 -44.45
CA GLY A 450 29.08 -15.19 -43.97
C GLY A 450 28.80 -15.50 -42.50
N HIS A 451 28.08 -14.61 -41.80
CA HIS A 451 27.64 -14.83 -40.42
C HIS A 451 26.14 -15.12 -40.36
N SER A 452 25.74 -16.12 -39.57
CA SER A 452 24.34 -16.42 -39.25
C SER A 452 23.88 -15.60 -38.04
N TYR A 453 22.76 -14.90 -38.20
CA TYR A 453 22.11 -14.10 -37.17
C TYR A 453 20.79 -14.74 -36.75
N HIS A 454 20.50 -14.68 -35.45
CA HIS A 454 19.30 -15.26 -34.83
C HIS A 454 18.40 -14.13 -34.28
N PHE A 455 17.08 -14.26 -34.46
CA PHE A 455 16.13 -13.20 -34.17
C PHE A 455 15.02 -13.66 -33.21
N CYS A 456 14.59 -12.76 -32.32
CA CYS A 456 13.54 -13.00 -31.34
C CYS A 456 12.14 -13.04 -31.96
N SER A 457 11.99 -12.49 -33.17
CA SER A 457 10.75 -12.49 -33.94
C SER A 457 11.02 -12.47 -35.44
N THR A 458 10.04 -12.89 -36.23
CA THR A 458 10.06 -12.73 -37.69
C THR A 458 10.15 -11.26 -38.10
N GLY A 459 9.56 -10.34 -37.33
CA GLY A 459 9.64 -8.90 -37.57
C GLY A 459 11.06 -8.34 -37.43
N CYS A 460 11.84 -8.81 -36.46
CA CYS A 460 13.26 -8.43 -36.31
C CYS A 460 14.09 -8.99 -37.47
N ARG A 461 13.88 -10.27 -37.85
CA ARG A 461 14.51 -10.85 -39.05
C ARG A 461 14.22 -10.05 -40.31
N ASP A 462 12.98 -9.66 -40.53
CA ASP A 462 12.57 -8.95 -41.74
C ASP A 462 13.11 -7.51 -41.77
N SER A 463 13.21 -6.86 -40.60
CA SER A 463 13.88 -5.55 -40.44
C SER A 463 15.39 -5.64 -40.70
N PHE A 464 16.04 -6.72 -40.26
CA PHE A 464 17.44 -6.97 -40.57
C PHE A 464 17.66 -7.21 -42.06
N ARG A 465 16.78 -7.97 -42.73
CA ARG A 465 16.89 -8.24 -44.17
C ARG A 465 16.68 -7.00 -45.04
N SER A 466 15.91 -6.01 -44.57
CA SER A 466 15.64 -4.79 -45.34
C SER A 466 16.79 -3.77 -45.28
N ASP A 467 17.58 -3.77 -44.20
CA ASP A 467 18.78 -2.93 -44.06
C ASP A 467 19.87 -3.59 -43.19
N PRO A 468 20.58 -4.62 -43.70
CA PRO A 468 21.53 -5.39 -42.90
C PRO A 468 22.72 -4.56 -42.40
N VAL A 469 23.16 -3.57 -43.19
CA VAL A 469 24.32 -2.72 -42.88
C VAL A 469 24.07 -1.85 -41.65
N ARG A 470 22.81 -1.48 -41.39
CA ARG A 470 22.42 -0.71 -40.21
C ARG A 470 22.51 -1.50 -38.90
N TYR A 471 22.28 -2.81 -38.94
CA TYR A 471 22.13 -3.64 -37.74
C TYR A 471 23.30 -4.60 -37.53
N ALA A 472 24.01 -5.00 -38.58
CA ALA A 472 25.19 -5.84 -38.44
C ALA A 472 26.31 -5.06 -37.72
N PRO A 473 26.94 -5.64 -36.67
CA PRO A 473 28.08 -5.02 -36.04
C PRO A 473 29.22 -4.87 -37.06
N ALA A 474 29.86 -3.70 -37.07
CA ALA A 474 31.02 -3.46 -37.93
C ALA A 474 32.13 -4.46 -37.60
N ASP A 475 32.65 -5.14 -38.62
CA ASP A 475 33.68 -6.18 -38.53
C ASP A 475 34.95 -5.64 -37.83
N THR A 476 35.06 -5.86 -36.52
CA THR A 476 36.34 -5.71 -35.80
C THR A 476 37.10 -7.01 -35.94
N GLY A 477 37.73 -7.20 -37.10
CA GLY A 477 38.60 -8.34 -37.37
C GLY A 477 39.72 -8.43 -36.33
N ALA A 478 39.68 -9.48 -35.51
CA ALA A 478 40.83 -9.97 -34.75
C ALA A 478 41.39 -11.18 -35.50
N ARG A 479 42.59 -11.00 -36.09
CA ARG A 479 43.46 -12.09 -36.54
C ARG A 479 44.13 -12.76 -35.36
#